data_AF-A0A448YI70-F1
#
_entry.id   AF-A0A448YI70-F1
#
_cell.length_a   1.000
_cell.length_b   1.000
_cell.length_c   1.000
_cell.angle_alpha   90.00
_cell.angle_beta   90.00
_cell.angle_gamma   90.00
#
_symmetry.space_group_name_H-M   'P 1'
#
loop_
_entity.id
_entity.type
_entity.pdbx_description
1 polymer ?
#
loop_
_entity_poly.entity_id
_entity_poly.type
_entity_poly.pdbx_seq_one_letter_code
_entity_poly.pdbx_strand_id
1 'polypeptide(L)'
;MVSSMQRHQYPFHLSPPLADSWITKLVTERGNSDVLAKAFVNIISKSSNNLAPSYEALTRMAEFFANDLQFSVFGKIVKYTVDRMRIDEMPTGRVEEFKDSMTVCRFQGYVSKLGATQVITNGMFHTFGFSNGKKHQWRVTDLPLFVNKLASENPKMDYLTALKLLEQMHGYHVKEYPQRYSPLLHPDVQMARIYKGLLSRDPTNKEIGAEYKKVSESLKGNPASKFGKPTKMSNKFRNRASVTEGEVFKVLPLNVILKVISLTSNDLSMSLKLVRTMIKKHECRINNETMLYVLKIFEKNPEALGQFGAFFEGFRNDIVMNRQLYGIVIDLLIKGGDFERLDEVLRGYEKAGWFVSGEMCERVNGASEGAGVNSLRGELVSDTGE
;
A
#
# COMPACT_ATOMS: atom_id res chain seq x y z
N MET A 1 -0.98 39.57 -55.95
CA MET A 1 -2.02 38.88 -55.15
C MET A 1 -1.58 37.43 -54.99
N VAL A 2 -1.06 37.08 -53.82
CA VAL A 2 -0.65 35.70 -53.51
C VAL A 2 -1.85 35.01 -52.90
N SER A 3 -2.42 34.05 -53.63
CA SER A 3 -3.52 33.19 -53.21
C SER A 3 -3.10 32.40 -51.97
N SER A 4 -3.89 32.51 -50.90
CA SER A 4 -3.70 31.79 -49.65
C SER A 4 -3.95 30.29 -49.87
N MET A 5 -2.90 29.48 -49.73
CA MET A 5 -3.07 28.03 -49.59
C MET A 5 -3.91 27.75 -48.34
N GLN A 6 -5.17 27.37 -48.54
CA GLN A 6 -6.00 26.76 -47.50
C GLN A 6 -5.32 25.47 -47.02
N ARG A 7 -4.76 25.50 -45.80
CA ARG A 7 -4.32 24.29 -45.11
C ARG A 7 -5.54 23.39 -44.93
N HIS A 8 -5.65 22.36 -45.76
CA HIS A 8 -6.61 21.28 -45.57
C HIS A 8 -6.20 20.56 -44.28
N GLN A 9 -6.91 20.84 -43.17
CA GLN A 9 -6.82 20.02 -41.98
C GLN A 9 -7.56 18.71 -42.27
N TYR A 10 -6.85 17.69 -42.72
CA TYR A 10 -7.38 16.33 -42.66
C TYR A 10 -7.63 16.00 -41.18
N PRO A 11 -8.87 15.69 -40.76
CA PRO A 11 -9.09 15.18 -39.44
C PRO A 11 -8.53 13.75 -39.43
N PHE A 12 -7.27 13.62 -39.03
CA PHE A 12 -6.64 12.32 -38.87
C PHE A 12 -7.33 11.63 -37.68
N HIS A 13 -8.27 10.75 -37.99
CA HIS A 13 -8.99 9.96 -36.99
C HIS A 13 -8.21 8.67 -36.75
N LEU A 14 -7.58 8.55 -35.59
CA LEU A 14 -7.01 7.28 -35.13
C LEU A 14 -8.17 6.36 -34.74
N SER A 15 -8.27 5.18 -35.37
CA SER A 15 -9.20 4.14 -34.91
C SER A 15 -8.79 3.66 -33.51
N PRO A 16 -9.72 3.19 -32.65
CA PRO A 16 -9.39 2.72 -31.30
C PRO A 16 -8.27 1.66 -31.26
N PRO A 17 -8.22 0.66 -32.17
CA PRO A 17 -7.11 -0.30 -32.21
C PRO A 17 -5.75 0.34 -32.56
N LEU A 18 -5.75 1.34 -33.44
CA LEU A 18 -4.54 2.09 -33.77
C LEU A 18 -4.12 2.98 -32.60
N ALA A 19 -5.06 3.64 -31.92
CA ALA A 19 -4.79 4.42 -30.72
C ALA A 19 -4.19 3.55 -29.61
N ASP A 20 -4.75 2.38 -29.36
CA ASP A 20 -4.26 1.43 -28.34
C ASP A 20 -2.87 0.88 -28.68
N SER A 21 -2.63 0.53 -29.95
CA SER A 21 -1.31 0.09 -30.43
C SER A 21 -0.27 1.21 -30.28
N TRP A 22 -0.63 2.44 -30.62
CA TRP A 22 0.26 3.59 -30.55
C TRP A 22 0.56 3.99 -29.10
N ILE A 23 -0.46 4.00 -28.23
CA ILE A 23 -0.32 4.22 -26.79
C ILE A 23 0.58 3.16 -26.18
N THR A 24 0.33 1.88 -26.48
CA THR A 24 1.15 0.77 -25.97
C THR A 24 2.59 0.94 -26.42
N LYS A 25 2.83 1.17 -27.71
CA LYS A 25 4.17 1.36 -28.25
C LYS A 25 4.90 2.55 -27.61
N LEU A 26 4.23 3.69 -27.45
CA LEU A 26 4.84 4.89 -26.85
C LEU A 26 5.12 4.74 -25.35
N VAL A 27 4.26 4.05 -24.61
CA VAL A 27 4.48 3.73 -23.18
C VAL A 27 5.63 2.74 -23.03
N THR A 28 5.70 1.71 -23.88
CA THR A 28 6.74 0.67 -23.85
C THR A 28 8.11 1.19 -24.31
N GLU A 29 8.16 2.04 -25.35
CA GLU A 29 9.41 2.61 -25.89
C GLU A 29 9.94 3.79 -25.06
N ARG A 30 9.30 4.12 -23.92
CA ARG A 30 9.67 5.24 -23.01
C ARG A 30 9.97 6.54 -23.77
N GLY A 31 9.13 6.85 -24.76
CA GLY A 31 9.23 8.10 -25.52
C GLY A 31 8.88 9.31 -24.66
N ASN A 32 9.55 10.44 -24.96
CA ASN A 32 9.42 11.76 -24.32
C ASN A 32 7.99 12.04 -23.78
N SER A 33 7.83 12.01 -22.46
CA SER A 33 6.52 12.06 -21.78
C SER A 33 5.72 13.32 -22.10
N ASP A 34 6.39 14.42 -22.45
CA ASP A 34 5.75 15.65 -22.91
C ASP A 34 5.03 15.50 -24.26
N VAL A 35 5.57 14.70 -25.18
CA VAL A 35 4.95 14.40 -26.48
C VAL A 35 3.71 13.55 -26.26
N LEU A 36 3.81 12.56 -25.37
CA LEU A 36 2.69 11.72 -24.94
C LEU A 36 1.57 12.54 -24.27
N ALA A 37 1.93 13.45 -23.37
CA ALA A 37 0.97 14.31 -22.68
C ALA A 37 0.21 15.21 -23.67
N LYS A 38 0.92 15.80 -24.64
CA LYS A 38 0.32 16.63 -25.70
C LYS A 38 -0.58 15.81 -26.63
N ALA A 39 -0.11 14.63 -27.06
CA ALA A 39 -0.90 13.72 -27.89
C ALA A 39 -2.20 13.31 -27.18
N PHE A 40 -2.12 12.97 -25.90
CA PHE A 40 -3.28 12.57 -25.11
C PHE A 40 -4.30 13.70 -24.91
N VAL A 41 -3.85 14.91 -24.55
CA VAL A 41 -4.74 16.07 -24.42
C VAL A 41 -5.47 16.34 -25.74
N ASN A 42 -4.79 16.15 -26.87
CA ASN A 42 -5.42 16.27 -28.20
C ASN A 42 -6.42 15.13 -28.48
N ILE A 43 -6.15 13.89 -28.05
CA ILE A 43 -7.06 12.76 -28.21
C ILE A 43 -8.32 12.96 -27.37
N ILE A 44 -8.20 13.26 -26.07
CA ILE A 44 -9.36 13.51 -25.19
C ILE A 44 -10.20 14.68 -25.71
N SER A 45 -9.57 15.79 -26.10
CA SER A 45 -10.30 17.00 -26.48
C SER A 45 -11.04 16.87 -27.80
N LYS A 46 -10.70 15.88 -28.63
CA LYS A 46 -11.26 15.68 -29.98
C LYS A 46 -12.03 14.37 -30.14
N SER A 47 -11.96 13.44 -29.18
CA SER A 47 -12.67 12.16 -29.27
C SER A 47 -14.17 12.35 -29.06
N SER A 48 -14.97 12.04 -30.08
CA SER A 48 -16.37 11.62 -29.89
C SER A 48 -16.39 10.20 -29.28
N ASN A 49 -17.49 9.82 -28.61
CA ASN A 49 -17.60 8.53 -27.88
C ASN A 49 -17.19 7.28 -28.71
N ASN A 50 -17.29 7.35 -30.05
CA ASN A 50 -17.03 6.22 -30.94
C ASN A 50 -15.53 5.96 -31.26
N LEU A 51 -14.60 6.80 -30.79
CA LEU A 51 -13.16 6.70 -31.08
C LEU A 51 -12.27 6.68 -29.82
N ALA A 52 -12.82 6.31 -28.67
CA ALA A 52 -12.12 6.39 -27.39
C ALA A 52 -11.20 5.16 -27.15
N PRO A 53 -9.93 5.35 -26.68
CA PRO A 53 -8.98 4.26 -26.40
C PRO A 53 -9.53 3.24 -25.41
N SER A 54 -9.12 1.97 -25.45
CA SER A 54 -9.63 0.98 -24.49
C SER A 54 -9.34 1.35 -23.03
N TYR A 55 -10.14 0.81 -22.11
CA TYR A 55 -9.91 0.98 -20.67
C TYR A 55 -8.53 0.49 -20.23
N GLU A 56 -8.01 -0.57 -20.86
CA GLU A 56 -6.67 -1.08 -20.60
C GLU A 56 -5.59 -0.08 -21.03
N ALA A 57 -5.70 0.50 -22.23
CA ALA A 57 -4.78 1.54 -22.69
C ALA A 57 -4.82 2.77 -21.78
N LEU A 58 -6.01 3.21 -21.37
CA LEU A 58 -6.18 4.34 -20.43
C LEU A 58 -5.54 4.06 -19.07
N THR A 59 -5.67 2.83 -18.54
CA THR A 59 -5.02 2.42 -17.28
C THR A 59 -3.50 2.45 -17.41
N ARG A 60 -2.93 1.84 -18.46
CA ARG A 60 -1.48 1.85 -18.71
C ARG A 60 -0.92 3.26 -18.86
N MET A 61 -1.66 4.17 -19.52
CA MET A 61 -1.27 5.57 -19.62
C MET A 61 -1.27 6.26 -18.25
N ALA A 62 -2.33 6.05 -17.45
CA ALA A 62 -2.39 6.62 -16.11
C ALA A 62 -1.19 6.16 -15.28
N GLU A 63 -0.88 4.87 -15.27
CA GLU A 63 0.27 4.30 -14.59
C GLU A 63 1.59 4.90 -15.07
N PHE A 64 1.77 5.05 -16.39
CA PHE A 64 2.95 5.70 -16.97
C PHE A 64 3.15 7.11 -16.43
N PHE A 65 2.11 7.96 -16.48
CA PHE A 65 2.22 9.35 -16.01
C PHE A 65 2.30 9.45 -14.48
N ALA A 66 1.78 8.48 -13.73
CA ALA A 66 2.00 8.41 -12.30
C ALA A 66 3.45 8.06 -11.97
N ASN A 67 4.06 7.13 -12.71
CA ASN A 67 5.46 6.75 -12.58
C ASN A 67 6.42 7.87 -13.00
N ASP A 68 6.07 8.64 -14.02
CA ASP A 68 6.81 9.85 -14.43
C ASP A 68 6.47 11.09 -13.57
N LEU A 69 5.67 10.92 -12.51
CA LEU A 69 5.25 11.96 -11.56
C LEU A 69 4.47 13.13 -12.18
N GLN A 70 3.96 12.96 -13.40
CA GLN A 70 3.11 13.92 -14.11
C GLN A 70 1.65 13.86 -13.63
N PHE A 71 1.42 14.13 -12.35
CA PHE A 71 0.10 13.93 -11.72
C PHE A 71 -1.04 14.79 -12.27
N SER A 72 -0.73 15.89 -12.95
CA SER A 72 -1.74 16.70 -13.64
C SER A 72 -2.34 15.96 -14.84
N VAL A 73 -1.51 15.31 -15.65
CA VAL A 73 -1.93 14.54 -16.82
C VAL A 73 -2.61 13.26 -16.37
N PHE A 74 -2.01 12.56 -15.41
CA PHE A 74 -2.62 11.43 -14.70
C PHE A 74 -4.05 11.75 -14.23
N GLY A 75 -4.25 12.84 -13.50
CA GLY A 75 -5.57 13.21 -12.98
C GLY A 75 -6.61 13.47 -14.07
N LYS A 76 -6.19 13.99 -15.23
CA LYS A 76 -7.07 14.15 -16.40
C LYS A 76 -7.44 12.81 -17.02
N ILE A 77 -6.48 11.88 -17.14
CA ILE A 77 -6.72 10.51 -17.62
C ILE A 77 -7.75 9.83 -16.71
N VAL A 78 -7.48 9.79 -15.40
CA VAL A 78 -8.37 9.14 -14.43
C VAL A 78 -9.78 9.72 -14.46
N LYS A 79 -9.91 11.05 -14.51
CA LYS A 79 -11.21 11.72 -14.61
C LYS A 79 -11.95 11.31 -15.88
N TYR A 80 -11.29 11.40 -17.03
CA TYR A 80 -11.87 11.01 -18.32
C TYR A 80 -12.32 9.55 -18.31
N THR A 81 -11.48 8.63 -17.81
CA THR A 81 -11.82 7.22 -17.72
C THR A 81 -13.04 6.98 -16.84
N VAL A 82 -13.11 7.61 -15.66
CA VAL A 82 -14.27 7.49 -14.76
C VAL A 82 -15.54 8.06 -15.39
N ASP A 83 -15.46 9.22 -16.04
CA ASP A 83 -16.60 9.84 -16.70
C ASP A 83 -17.10 8.94 -17.85
N ARG A 84 -16.19 8.31 -18.60
CA ARG A 84 -16.55 7.33 -19.62
C ARG A 84 -17.16 6.05 -19.05
N MET A 85 -16.58 5.46 -18.00
CA MET A 85 -17.14 4.25 -17.37
C MET A 85 -18.58 4.49 -16.89
N ARG A 86 -18.92 5.72 -16.50
CA ARG A 86 -20.29 6.11 -16.14
C ARG A 86 -21.21 6.24 -17.36
N ILE A 87 -20.71 6.80 -18.46
CA ILE A 87 -21.44 6.89 -19.74
C ILE A 87 -21.72 5.49 -20.30
N ASP A 88 -20.73 4.59 -20.20
CA ASP A 88 -20.83 3.19 -20.63
C ASP A 88 -21.58 2.30 -19.60
N GLU A 89 -22.24 2.91 -18.59
CA GLU A 89 -23.05 2.26 -17.56
C GLU A 89 -22.35 1.08 -16.83
N MET A 90 -21.04 1.19 -16.62
CA MET A 90 -20.27 0.16 -15.93
C MET A 90 -20.75 -0.03 -14.48
N PRO A 91 -20.68 -1.27 -13.94
CA PRO A 91 -21.03 -1.53 -12.55
C PRO A 91 -20.25 -0.65 -11.58
N THR A 92 -20.93 -0.09 -10.57
CA THR A 92 -20.33 0.79 -9.56
C THR A 92 -19.08 0.17 -8.91
N GLY A 93 -19.10 -1.14 -8.63
CA GLY A 93 -17.95 -1.85 -8.07
C GLY A 93 -16.70 -1.72 -8.94
N ARG A 94 -16.82 -1.91 -10.26
CA ARG A 94 -15.71 -1.79 -11.21
C ARG A 94 -15.17 -0.36 -11.30
N VAL A 95 -16.04 0.63 -11.19
CA VAL A 95 -15.62 2.06 -11.18
C VAL A 95 -14.85 2.38 -9.90
N GLU A 96 -15.27 1.86 -8.74
CA GLU A 96 -14.55 2.06 -7.48
C GLU A 96 -13.22 1.29 -7.48
N GLU A 97 -13.16 0.05 -7.98
CA GLU A 97 -11.90 -0.69 -8.17
C GLU A 97 -10.88 0.07 -9.01
N PHE A 98 -11.32 0.68 -10.12
CA PHE A 98 -10.45 1.53 -10.93
C PHE A 98 -9.94 2.75 -10.14
N LYS A 99 -10.81 3.45 -9.41
CA LYS A 99 -10.41 4.59 -8.57
C LYS A 99 -9.42 4.19 -7.48
N ASP A 100 -9.63 3.03 -6.88
CA ASP A 100 -8.79 2.48 -5.83
C ASP A 100 -7.39 2.17 -6.40
N SER A 101 -7.32 1.44 -7.52
CA SER A 101 -6.05 1.19 -8.23
C SER A 101 -5.30 2.49 -8.56
N MET A 102 -5.99 3.49 -9.10
CA MET A 102 -5.40 4.80 -9.41
C MET A 102 -4.95 5.56 -8.15
N THR A 103 -5.65 5.39 -7.03
CA THR A 103 -5.28 5.98 -5.74
C THR A 103 -3.97 5.37 -5.22
N VAL A 104 -3.82 4.04 -5.30
CA VAL A 104 -2.57 3.34 -4.97
C VAL A 104 -1.45 3.76 -5.89
N CYS A 105 -1.68 3.80 -7.20
CA CYS A 105 -0.69 4.19 -8.20
C CYS A 105 -0.13 5.59 -7.92
N ARG A 106 -1.01 6.57 -7.66
CA ARG A 106 -0.60 7.92 -7.29
C ARG A 106 0.17 7.96 -5.97
N PHE A 107 -0.28 7.19 -4.97
CA PHE A 107 0.40 7.12 -3.68
C PHE A 107 1.82 6.55 -3.84
N GLN A 108 1.98 5.45 -4.57
CA GLN A 108 3.29 4.84 -4.85
C GLN A 108 4.22 5.79 -5.59
N GLY A 109 3.71 6.63 -6.51
CA GLY A 109 4.49 7.73 -7.10
C GLY A 109 4.99 8.76 -6.07
N TYR A 110 4.19 9.10 -5.05
CA TYR A 110 4.69 9.92 -3.94
C TYR A 110 5.75 9.19 -3.10
N VAL A 111 5.59 7.89 -2.84
CA VAL A 111 6.59 7.10 -2.11
C VAL A 111 7.90 7.01 -2.89
N SER A 112 7.85 6.79 -4.20
CA SER A 112 9.04 6.70 -5.06
C SER A 112 9.87 7.99 -4.99
N LYS A 113 9.19 9.14 -4.95
CA LYS A 113 9.79 10.47 -4.94
C LYS A 113 10.21 10.95 -3.54
N LEU A 114 9.38 10.77 -2.52
CA LEU A 114 9.57 11.37 -1.19
C LEU A 114 10.17 10.41 -0.15
N GLY A 115 10.06 9.11 -0.37
CA GLY A 115 10.36 8.10 0.66
C GLY A 115 9.14 7.77 1.54
N ALA A 116 9.15 6.59 2.13
CA ALA A 116 8.01 6.05 2.87
C ALA A 116 7.77 6.78 4.20
N THR A 117 8.83 7.06 4.95
CA THR A 117 8.78 7.80 6.22
C THR A 117 8.24 9.21 6.00
N GLN A 118 8.64 9.85 4.90
CA GLN A 118 8.23 11.21 4.61
C GLN A 118 6.76 11.30 4.17
N VAL A 119 6.23 10.30 3.47
CA VAL A 119 4.78 10.29 3.14
C VAL A 119 3.92 10.04 4.38
N ILE A 120 4.40 9.29 5.38
CA ILE A 120 3.71 9.09 6.66
C ILE A 120 3.71 10.40 7.47
N THR A 121 4.89 10.95 7.71
CA THR A 121 5.06 12.15 8.55
C THR A 121 4.36 13.39 7.99
N ASN A 122 4.18 13.49 6.66
CA ASN A 122 3.37 14.55 6.03
C ASN A 122 1.87 14.26 6.00
N GLY A 123 1.43 13.14 6.56
CA GLY A 123 0.02 12.73 6.62
C GLY A 123 -0.57 12.31 5.27
N MET A 124 0.25 11.93 4.29
CA MET A 124 -0.24 11.47 2.99
C MET A 124 -1.00 10.16 3.15
N PHE A 125 -0.43 9.19 3.89
CA PHE A 125 -1.06 7.90 4.12
C PHE A 125 -2.51 8.04 4.61
N HIS A 126 -2.72 8.85 5.65
CA HIS A 126 -4.04 9.17 6.18
C HIS A 126 -4.92 9.94 5.16
N THR A 127 -4.35 10.96 4.49
CA THR A 127 -5.10 11.81 3.54
C THR A 127 -5.61 11.04 2.33
N PHE A 128 -4.87 10.01 1.89
CA PHE A 128 -5.29 9.08 0.84
C PHE A 128 -6.38 8.11 1.29
N GLY A 129 -6.72 8.08 2.58
CA GLY A 129 -7.84 7.32 3.11
C GLY A 129 -7.53 5.86 3.41
N PHE A 130 -6.26 5.44 3.34
CA PHE A 130 -5.86 4.05 3.62
C PHE A 130 -6.19 3.62 5.05
N SER A 131 -6.10 4.55 6.01
CA SER A 131 -6.50 4.28 7.39
C SER A 131 -8.03 4.21 7.55
N ASN A 132 -8.82 4.92 6.75
CA ASN A 132 -10.24 5.16 7.06
C ASN A 132 -11.21 4.30 6.22
N GLY A 133 -10.78 3.13 5.74
CA GLY A 133 -11.44 2.29 4.73
C GLY A 133 -12.93 1.97 4.96
N LYS A 134 -13.81 2.92 4.66
CA LYS A 134 -15.28 2.74 4.71
C LYS A 134 -15.84 1.99 3.48
N LYS A 135 -15.05 1.83 2.41
CA LYS A 135 -15.50 1.23 1.15
C LYS A 135 -14.60 0.10 0.64
N HIS A 136 -13.28 0.28 0.76
CA HIS A 136 -12.29 -0.71 0.34
C HIS A 136 -11.42 -1.13 1.53
N GLN A 137 -11.22 -2.44 1.70
CA GLN A 137 -10.29 -2.99 2.69
C GLN A 137 -8.91 -3.16 2.07
N TRP A 138 -8.12 -2.11 2.13
CA TRP A 138 -6.71 -2.13 1.72
C TRP A 138 -5.91 -3.16 2.49
N ARG A 139 -4.98 -3.83 1.81
CA ARG A 139 -4.04 -4.82 2.35
C ARG A 139 -2.61 -4.32 2.18
N VAL A 140 -1.68 -4.91 2.93
CA VAL A 140 -0.25 -4.57 2.81
C VAL A 140 0.29 -4.92 1.41
N THR A 141 -0.27 -5.96 0.78
CA THR A 141 0.07 -6.39 -0.59
C THR A 141 -0.28 -5.36 -1.66
N ASP A 142 -1.18 -4.42 -1.37
CA ASP A 142 -1.54 -3.35 -2.32
C ASP A 142 -0.50 -2.22 -2.29
N LEU A 143 0.37 -2.20 -1.28
CA LEU A 143 1.36 -1.13 -1.03
C LEU A 143 2.82 -1.64 -1.04
N PRO A 144 3.26 -2.48 -2.00
CA PRO A 144 4.55 -3.15 -1.94
C PRO A 144 5.74 -2.19 -1.94
N LEU A 145 5.72 -1.16 -2.80
CA LEU A 145 6.79 -0.15 -2.85
C LEU A 145 6.91 0.62 -1.53
N PHE A 146 5.78 0.97 -0.92
CA PHE A 146 5.73 1.70 0.35
C PHE A 146 6.36 0.90 1.48
N VAL A 147 5.98 -0.37 1.61
CA VAL A 147 6.49 -1.28 2.63
C VAL A 147 7.99 -1.51 2.47
N ASN A 148 8.44 -1.81 1.26
CA ASN A 148 9.85 -2.08 0.98
C ASN A 148 10.72 -0.85 1.23
N LYS A 149 10.26 0.34 0.81
CA LYS A 149 10.97 1.59 1.13
C LYS A 149 10.99 1.86 2.62
N LEU A 150 9.88 1.67 3.33
CA LEU A 150 9.81 1.90 4.78
C LEU A 150 10.80 0.98 5.53
N ALA A 151 10.90 -0.28 5.10
CA ALA A 151 11.87 -1.23 5.61
C ALA A 151 13.32 -0.80 5.35
N SER A 152 13.62 -0.32 4.13
CA SER A 152 14.96 0.19 3.79
C SER A 152 15.34 1.45 4.57
N GLU A 153 14.38 2.32 4.85
CA GLU A 153 14.58 3.57 5.61
C GLU A 153 14.67 3.32 7.12
N ASN A 154 14.11 2.21 7.61
CA ASN A 154 14.05 1.88 9.04
C ASN A 154 14.50 0.41 9.31
N PRO A 155 15.77 0.05 9.04
CA PRO A 155 16.24 -1.33 9.18
C PRO A 155 16.29 -1.83 10.63
N LYS A 156 16.30 -0.92 11.60
CA LYS A 156 16.26 -1.23 13.04
C LYS A 156 15.25 -0.31 13.73
N MET A 157 14.00 -0.37 13.30
CA MET A 157 12.93 0.44 13.86
C MET A 157 12.76 0.11 15.36
N ASP A 158 12.81 1.13 16.21
CA ASP A 158 12.51 0.98 17.63
C ASP A 158 11.01 1.13 17.91
N TYR A 159 10.61 0.78 19.13
CA TYR A 159 9.20 0.80 19.55
C TYR A 159 8.56 2.19 19.47
N LEU A 160 9.29 3.25 19.84
CA LEU A 160 8.75 4.62 19.86
C LEU A 160 8.54 5.14 18.44
N THR A 161 9.48 4.85 17.55
CA THR A 161 9.39 5.17 16.13
C THR A 161 8.23 4.42 15.49
N ALA A 162 8.11 3.11 15.75
CA ALA A 162 7.01 2.30 15.26
C ALA A 162 5.64 2.86 15.70
N LEU A 163 5.48 3.15 16.99
CA LEU A 163 4.25 3.72 17.55
C LEU A 163 3.92 5.08 16.91
N LYS A 164 4.91 5.97 16.79
CA LYS A 164 4.73 7.29 16.17
C LYS A 164 4.29 7.18 14.71
N LEU A 165 4.87 6.26 13.94
CA LEU A 165 4.48 6.02 12.54
C LEU A 165 3.05 5.46 12.45
N LEU A 166 2.65 4.56 13.37
CA LEU A 166 1.27 4.08 13.46
C LEU A 166 0.28 5.21 13.71
N GLU A 167 0.56 6.04 14.70
CA GLU A 167 -0.25 7.21 15.05
C GLU A 167 -0.37 8.17 13.85
N GLN A 168 0.74 8.47 13.18
CA GLN A 168 0.74 9.36 12.01
C GLN A 168 -0.01 8.78 10.82
N MET A 169 0.07 7.47 10.57
CA MET A 169 -0.72 6.80 9.55
C MET A 169 -2.23 6.87 9.84
N HIS A 170 -2.62 6.94 11.12
CA HIS A 170 -4.01 7.20 11.52
C HIS A 170 -4.40 8.67 11.45
N GLY A 171 -3.46 9.59 11.24
CA GLY A 171 -3.72 11.03 11.15
C GLY A 171 -3.42 11.81 12.43
N TYR A 172 -2.94 11.16 13.49
CA TYR A 172 -2.46 11.85 14.69
C TYR A 172 -1.18 12.63 14.39
N HIS A 173 -1.01 13.76 15.08
CA HIS A 173 0.13 14.67 14.94
C HIS A 173 0.28 15.32 13.54
N VAL A 174 -0.49 14.91 12.53
CA VAL A 174 -0.40 15.40 11.14
C VAL A 174 -0.74 16.89 11.02
N LYS A 175 -1.67 17.40 11.84
CA LYS A 175 -2.10 18.81 11.80
C LYS A 175 -0.98 19.79 12.17
N GLU A 176 0.01 19.36 12.93
CA GLU A 176 1.07 20.19 13.49
C GLU A 176 2.25 20.41 12.51
N TYR A 177 2.38 19.62 11.45
CA TYR A 177 3.52 19.72 10.54
C TYR A 177 3.37 20.89 9.54
N PRO A 178 4.24 21.91 9.58
CA PRO A 178 4.14 23.08 8.69
C PRO A 178 4.28 22.74 7.21
N GLN A 179 4.87 21.58 6.88
CA GLN A 179 5.17 21.11 5.53
C GLN A 179 4.19 20.04 5.03
N ARG A 180 3.06 19.82 5.73
CA ARG A 180 2.12 18.75 5.41
C ARG A 180 1.66 18.70 3.95
N TYR A 181 1.21 17.52 3.54
CA TYR A 181 0.65 17.31 2.23
C TYR A 181 -0.56 18.20 1.93
N SER A 182 -0.59 18.76 0.73
CA SER A 182 -1.82 19.30 0.14
C SER A 182 -2.15 18.56 -1.16
N PRO A 183 -3.37 18.02 -1.31
CA PRO A 183 -3.79 17.37 -2.56
C PRO A 183 -3.70 18.25 -3.81
N LEU A 184 -3.67 19.57 -3.62
CA LEU A 184 -3.58 20.56 -4.68
C LEU A 184 -2.13 20.80 -5.12
N LEU A 185 -1.12 20.48 -4.29
CA LEU A 185 0.29 20.73 -4.58
C LEU A 185 0.86 19.67 -5.53
N HIS A 186 1.69 20.13 -6.47
CA HIS A 186 2.54 19.23 -7.26
C HIS A 186 3.58 18.52 -6.35
N PRO A 187 3.97 17.27 -6.63
CA PRO A 187 4.96 16.53 -5.83
C PRO A 187 6.29 17.26 -5.65
N ASP A 188 6.81 17.89 -6.71
CA ASP A 188 8.07 18.65 -6.61
C ASP A 188 7.93 19.89 -5.73
N VAL A 189 6.76 20.54 -5.74
CA VAL A 189 6.48 21.67 -4.84
C VAL A 189 6.33 21.18 -3.39
N GLN A 190 5.72 20.01 -3.21
CA GLN A 190 5.63 19.34 -1.92
C GLN A 190 7.01 18.95 -1.39
N MET A 191 7.89 18.42 -2.25
CA MET A 191 9.29 18.11 -1.94
C MET A 191 10.07 19.36 -1.55
N ALA A 192 9.99 20.44 -2.35
CA ALA A 192 10.65 21.71 -2.04
C ALA A 192 10.23 22.27 -0.68
N ARG A 193 8.95 22.13 -0.31
CA ARG A 193 8.44 22.53 1.01
C ARG A 193 9.02 21.70 2.14
N ILE A 194 9.12 20.39 1.95
CA ILE A 194 9.72 19.48 2.93
C ILE A 194 11.18 19.86 3.15
N TYR A 195 11.98 19.99 2.08
CA TYR A 195 13.38 20.37 2.19
C TYR A 195 13.57 21.76 2.82
N LYS A 196 12.76 22.74 2.44
CA LYS A 196 12.77 24.06 3.09
C LYS A 196 12.48 23.96 4.60
N GLY A 197 11.56 23.07 4.99
CA GLY A 197 11.26 22.79 6.38
C GLY A 197 12.42 22.13 7.13
N LEU A 198 13.06 21.13 6.52
CA LEU A 198 14.22 20.47 7.11
C LEU A 198 15.39 21.46 7.28
N LEU A 199 15.68 22.28 6.27
CA LEU A 199 16.69 23.34 6.34
C LEU A 199 16.36 24.43 7.35
N SER A 200 15.10 24.67 7.68
CA SER A 200 14.74 25.60 8.76
C SER A 200 15.07 25.05 10.16
N ARG A 201 15.16 23.71 10.29
CA ARG A 201 15.50 23.03 11.55
C ARG A 201 16.99 22.72 11.65
N ASP A 202 17.61 22.38 10.53
CA ASP A 202 19.05 22.19 10.39
C ASP A 202 19.55 22.90 9.11
N PRO A 203 19.90 24.19 9.22
CA PRO A 203 20.38 24.99 8.09
C PRO A 203 21.74 24.52 7.55
N THR A 204 22.47 23.70 8.30
CA THR A 204 23.85 23.30 7.97
C THR A 204 23.91 22.04 7.11
N ASN A 205 22.78 21.36 6.91
CA ASN A 205 22.68 20.15 6.12
C ASN A 205 22.93 20.43 4.62
N LYS A 206 24.18 20.24 4.19
CA LYS A 206 24.63 20.52 2.81
C LYS A 206 23.95 19.64 1.76
N GLU A 207 23.62 18.39 2.09
CA GLU A 207 22.95 17.45 1.18
C GLU A 207 21.53 17.90 0.88
N ILE A 208 20.74 18.18 1.92
CA ILE A 208 19.37 18.71 1.78
C ILE A 208 19.41 20.09 1.09
N GLY A 209 20.42 20.90 1.39
CA GLY A 209 20.64 22.20 0.74
C GLY A 209 20.84 22.08 -0.78
N ALA A 210 21.66 21.13 -1.22
CA ALA A 210 21.92 20.87 -2.63
C ALA A 210 20.66 20.35 -3.36
N GLU A 211 19.95 19.39 -2.77
CA GLU A 211 18.69 18.86 -3.33
C GLU A 211 17.60 19.94 -3.38
N TYR A 212 17.47 20.76 -2.33
CA TYR A 212 16.54 21.90 -2.34
C TYR A 212 16.84 22.87 -3.47
N LYS A 213 18.12 23.21 -3.70
CA LYS A 213 18.53 24.11 -4.79
C LYS A 213 18.17 23.52 -6.15
N LYS A 214 18.50 22.24 -6.38
CA LYS A 214 18.18 21.49 -7.61
C LYS A 214 16.68 21.47 -7.90
N VAL A 215 15.85 21.12 -6.92
CA VAL A 215 14.38 21.12 -7.06
C VAL A 215 13.84 22.53 -7.26
N SER A 216 14.39 23.51 -6.55
CA SER A 216 13.97 24.91 -6.71
C SER A 216 14.31 25.46 -8.10
N GLU A 217 15.44 25.07 -8.67
CA GLU A 217 15.85 25.42 -10.02
C GLU A 217 14.98 24.72 -11.08
N SER A 218 14.66 23.44 -10.91
CA SER A 218 13.74 22.74 -11.83
C SER A 218 12.32 23.29 -11.82
N LEU A 219 11.92 23.96 -10.72
CA LEU A 219 10.65 24.68 -10.61
C LEU A 219 10.71 26.06 -11.28
N LYS A 220 11.89 26.67 -11.44
CA LYS A 220 12.04 27.96 -12.15
C LYS A 220 11.79 27.76 -13.65
N GLY A 221 10.72 28.34 -14.16
CA GLY A 221 10.35 28.26 -15.58
C GLY A 221 9.40 27.11 -15.93
N ASN A 222 9.16 26.15 -15.02
CA ASN A 222 8.18 25.10 -15.25
C ASN A 222 6.76 25.63 -14.95
N PRO A 223 5.80 25.59 -15.89
CA PRO A 223 4.40 25.96 -15.62
C PRO A 223 3.78 25.13 -14.48
N ALA A 224 4.25 23.89 -14.27
CA ALA A 224 3.85 23.01 -13.16
C ALA A 224 4.14 23.62 -11.78
N SER A 225 5.10 24.55 -11.67
CA SER A 225 5.35 25.33 -10.43
C SER A 225 4.19 26.27 -10.06
N LYS A 226 3.32 26.62 -11.02
CA LYS A 226 2.08 27.39 -10.78
C LYS A 226 0.90 26.48 -10.45
N PHE A 227 0.93 25.21 -10.86
CA PHE A 227 -0.08 24.22 -10.51
C PHE A 227 0.08 23.84 -9.04
N GLY A 228 -0.92 24.18 -8.24
CA GLY A 228 -0.89 23.89 -6.82
C GLY A 228 -0.26 24.95 -5.95
N LYS A 229 -0.14 26.21 -6.39
CA LYS A 229 -0.09 27.31 -5.41
C LYS A 229 -1.26 27.06 -4.44
N PRO A 230 -1.01 26.86 -3.14
CA PRO A 230 -2.10 26.64 -2.22
C PRO A 230 -2.93 27.91 -2.28
N THR A 231 -4.14 27.81 -2.84
CA THR A 231 -5.16 28.79 -2.55
C THR A 231 -5.24 28.89 -1.02
N LYS A 232 -5.33 30.12 -0.50
CA LYS A 232 -5.59 30.40 0.93
C LYS A 232 -6.49 29.29 1.44
N MET A 233 -6.01 28.50 2.40
CA MET A 233 -6.63 27.24 2.82
C MET A 233 -8.15 27.39 2.79
N SER A 234 -8.84 26.64 1.92
CA SER A 234 -10.29 26.63 2.04
C SER A 234 -10.62 26.05 3.42
N ASN A 235 -11.58 26.66 4.13
CA ASN A 235 -11.97 26.23 5.47
C ASN A 235 -12.28 24.72 5.54
N LYS A 236 -12.68 24.11 4.40
CA LYS A 236 -12.91 22.68 4.22
C LYS A 236 -11.72 21.77 4.59
N PHE A 237 -10.47 22.19 4.35
CA PHE A 237 -9.28 21.39 4.70
C PHE A 237 -8.69 21.75 6.07
N ARG A 238 -8.97 22.96 6.56
CA ARG A 238 -8.66 23.37 7.94
C ARG A 238 -9.54 22.61 8.94
N ASN A 239 -10.75 22.24 8.52
CA ASN A 239 -11.78 21.57 9.31
C ASN A 239 -11.88 20.06 9.08
N ARG A 240 -10.92 19.41 8.40
CA ARG A 240 -10.88 17.93 8.45
C ARG A 240 -10.66 17.55 9.91
N ALA A 241 -11.59 16.75 10.45
CA ALA A 241 -11.63 16.39 11.85
C ALA A 241 -10.23 15.93 12.28
N SER A 242 -9.80 16.39 13.44
CA SER A 242 -8.73 15.69 14.15
C SER A 242 -9.25 14.28 14.34
N VAL A 243 -8.39 13.27 14.30
CA VAL A 243 -8.81 11.97 14.83
C VAL A 243 -9.36 12.25 16.21
N THR A 244 -10.67 12.06 16.38
CA THR A 244 -11.33 12.32 17.64
C THR A 244 -10.69 11.39 18.66
N GLU A 245 -10.37 11.89 19.86
CA GLU A 245 -10.04 11.01 20.98
C GLU A 245 -11.18 10.00 21.11
N GLY A 246 -10.92 8.72 20.78
CA GLY A 246 -11.92 7.66 20.73
C GLY A 246 -12.16 6.99 19.36
N GLU A 247 -11.53 7.42 18.26
CA GLU A 247 -11.58 6.60 17.02
C GLU A 247 -10.68 5.36 17.15
N VAL A 248 -11.31 4.18 17.03
CA VAL A 248 -10.64 2.87 17.03
C VAL A 248 -9.60 2.79 15.92
N PHE A 249 -8.37 2.43 16.28
CA PHE A 249 -7.29 2.25 15.30
C PHE A 249 -7.62 1.11 14.35
N LYS A 250 -7.28 1.30 13.09
CA LYS A 250 -7.51 0.36 12.00
C LYS A 250 -6.27 -0.51 11.82
N VAL A 251 -6.50 -1.73 11.35
CA VAL A 251 -5.49 -2.79 11.37
C VAL A 251 -4.41 -2.61 10.30
N LEU A 252 -4.69 -1.93 9.19
CA LEU A 252 -3.73 -1.81 8.08
C LEU A 252 -2.41 -1.13 8.51
N PRO A 253 -2.40 0.04 9.18
CA PRO A 253 -1.15 0.61 9.70
C PRO A 253 -0.35 -0.36 10.57
N LEU A 254 -1.02 -1.12 11.45
CA LEU A 254 -0.36 -2.16 12.26
C LEU A 254 0.28 -3.24 11.37
N ASN A 255 -0.48 -3.74 10.39
CA ASN A 255 -0.01 -4.75 9.46
C ASN A 255 1.19 -4.27 8.63
N VAL A 256 1.21 -2.99 8.22
CA VAL A 256 2.36 -2.38 7.54
C VAL A 256 3.60 -2.41 8.43
N ILE A 257 3.50 -1.98 9.68
CA ILE A 257 4.65 -1.93 10.60
C ILE A 257 5.15 -3.34 10.95
N LEU A 258 4.24 -4.28 11.24
CA LEU A 258 4.61 -5.68 11.48
C LEU A 258 5.29 -6.30 10.25
N LYS A 259 4.79 -6.00 9.05
CA LYS A 259 5.45 -6.44 7.83
C LYS A 259 6.86 -5.87 7.71
N VAL A 260 7.06 -4.58 8.01
CA VAL A 260 8.40 -3.96 8.01
C VAL A 260 9.32 -4.66 9.00
N ILE A 261 8.88 -4.89 10.24
CA ILE A 261 9.69 -5.59 11.26
C ILE A 261 10.07 -7.00 10.79
N SER A 262 9.12 -7.74 10.18
CA SER A 262 9.37 -9.08 9.62
C SER A 262 10.36 -9.11 8.45
N LEU A 263 10.57 -7.97 7.79
CA LEU A 263 11.54 -7.84 6.70
C LEU A 263 12.91 -7.37 7.17
N THR A 264 13.02 -6.82 8.39
CA THR A 264 14.22 -6.14 8.87
C THR A 264 14.78 -6.79 10.14
N SER A 265 14.31 -6.39 11.32
CA SER A 265 14.89 -6.78 12.61
C SER A 265 14.37 -8.11 13.13
N ASN A 266 13.16 -8.53 12.73
CA ASN A 266 12.43 -9.64 13.34
C ASN A 266 12.33 -9.53 14.87
N ASP A 267 12.25 -8.30 15.40
CA ASP A 267 12.13 -8.07 16.85
C ASP A 267 10.75 -8.52 17.35
N LEU A 268 10.72 -9.72 17.93
CA LEU A 268 9.51 -10.34 18.45
C LEU A 268 8.95 -9.57 19.65
N SER A 269 9.81 -9.17 20.60
CA SER A 269 9.42 -8.46 21.81
C SER A 269 8.70 -7.16 21.48
N MET A 270 9.25 -6.37 20.56
CA MET A 270 8.63 -5.16 20.06
C MET A 270 7.29 -5.44 19.37
N SER A 271 7.24 -6.46 18.52
CA SER A 271 6.04 -6.82 17.75
C SER A 271 4.87 -7.20 18.67
N LEU A 272 5.14 -8.03 19.67
CA LEU A 272 4.16 -8.43 20.68
C LEU A 272 3.69 -7.23 21.51
N LYS A 273 4.60 -6.34 21.90
CA LYS A 273 4.29 -5.12 22.64
C LYS A 273 3.40 -4.18 21.82
N LEU A 274 3.66 -4.03 20.52
CA LEU A 274 2.84 -3.25 19.60
C LEU A 274 1.44 -3.83 19.48
N VAL A 275 1.30 -5.13 19.18
CA VAL A 275 0.00 -5.81 19.08
C VAL A 275 -0.81 -5.63 20.37
N ARG A 276 -0.19 -5.88 21.53
CA ARG A 276 -0.86 -5.73 22.83
C ARG A 276 -1.30 -4.29 23.09
N THR A 277 -0.49 -3.30 22.70
CA THR A 277 -0.83 -1.89 22.83
C THR A 277 -1.97 -1.51 21.91
N MET A 278 -1.94 -1.99 20.66
CA MET A 278 -2.99 -1.77 19.67
C MET A 278 -4.35 -2.31 20.13
N ILE A 279 -4.39 -3.50 20.72
CA ILE A 279 -5.63 -4.10 21.23
C ILE A 279 -6.09 -3.39 22.50
N LYS A 280 -5.22 -3.29 23.51
CA LYS A 280 -5.63 -2.85 24.86
C LYS A 280 -5.82 -1.34 24.99
N LYS A 281 -5.08 -0.53 24.23
CA LYS A 281 -5.13 0.94 24.34
C LYS A 281 -5.88 1.61 23.20
N HIS A 282 -5.92 0.98 22.03
CA HIS A 282 -6.49 1.58 20.82
C HIS A 282 -7.65 0.78 20.22
N GLU A 283 -8.12 -0.25 20.94
CA GLU A 283 -9.26 -1.12 20.61
C GLU A 283 -9.17 -1.72 19.20
N CYS A 284 -7.95 -1.86 18.67
CA CYS A 284 -7.72 -2.32 17.32
C CYS A 284 -8.06 -3.81 17.20
N ARG A 285 -8.96 -4.14 16.27
CA ARG A 285 -9.29 -5.54 15.94
C ARG A 285 -8.22 -6.11 15.01
N ILE A 286 -7.44 -7.07 15.51
CA ILE A 286 -6.44 -7.80 14.74
C ILE A 286 -7.12 -8.76 13.74
N ASN A 287 -6.42 -9.12 12.67
CA ASN A 287 -6.93 -10.04 11.65
C ASN A 287 -5.89 -11.12 11.28
N ASN A 288 -6.27 -12.03 10.37
CA ASN A 288 -5.38 -13.09 9.89
C ASN A 288 -4.06 -12.58 9.31
N GLU A 289 -4.07 -11.40 8.67
CA GLU A 289 -2.85 -10.79 8.12
C GLU A 289 -1.93 -10.27 9.25
N THR A 290 -2.48 -9.72 10.34
CA THR A 290 -1.71 -9.36 11.54
C THR A 290 -0.96 -10.58 12.08
N MET A 291 -1.67 -11.69 12.27
CA MET A 291 -1.06 -12.92 12.80
C MET A 291 -0.03 -13.48 11.86
N LEU A 292 -0.29 -13.48 10.55
CA LEU A 292 0.68 -13.94 9.55
C LEU A 292 2.03 -13.24 9.70
N TYR A 293 2.06 -11.93 9.96
CA TYR A 293 3.33 -11.21 10.16
C TYR A 293 3.97 -11.52 11.51
N VAL A 294 3.18 -11.66 12.59
CA VAL A 294 3.71 -12.08 13.89
C VAL A 294 4.30 -13.49 13.84
N LEU A 295 3.62 -14.44 13.18
CA LEU A 295 4.11 -15.82 13.03
C LEU A 295 5.40 -15.88 12.21
N LYS A 296 5.53 -15.07 11.15
CA LYS A 296 6.78 -14.96 10.39
C LYS A 296 7.93 -14.45 11.26
N ILE A 297 7.64 -13.55 12.19
CA ILE A 297 8.65 -13.05 13.15
C ILE A 297 9.01 -14.16 14.14
N PHE A 298 8.03 -14.90 14.68
CA PHE A 298 8.28 -16.07 15.53
C PHE A 298 9.17 -17.12 14.85
N GLU A 299 8.91 -17.43 13.58
CA GLU A 299 9.72 -18.39 12.83
C GLU A 299 11.21 -18.01 12.75
N LYS A 300 11.52 -16.71 12.83
CA LYS A 300 12.89 -16.19 12.82
C LYS A 300 13.53 -16.08 14.21
N ASN A 301 12.82 -16.44 15.29
CA ASN A 301 13.29 -16.40 16.68
C ASN A 301 13.15 -17.79 17.33
N PRO A 302 14.06 -18.75 17.04
CA PRO A 302 13.95 -20.14 17.50
C PRO A 302 13.84 -20.28 19.02
N GLU A 303 14.54 -19.42 19.78
CA GLU A 303 14.53 -19.39 21.24
C GLU A 303 13.15 -19.04 21.84
N ALA A 304 12.28 -18.42 21.06
CA ALA A 304 10.93 -18.06 21.48
C ALA A 304 9.87 -19.12 21.11
N LEU A 305 10.24 -20.17 20.36
CA LEU A 305 9.29 -21.19 19.90
C LEU A 305 8.66 -21.98 21.07
N GLY A 306 9.41 -22.21 22.16
CA GLY A 306 8.86 -22.84 23.36
C GLY A 306 7.78 -22.01 24.07
N GLN A 307 7.66 -20.73 23.76
CA GLN A 307 6.62 -19.83 24.30
C GLN A 307 5.47 -19.61 23.31
N PHE A 308 5.58 -20.15 22.10
CA PHE A 308 4.62 -19.93 21.01
C PHE A 308 3.21 -20.39 21.37
N GLY A 309 3.07 -21.59 21.95
CA GLY A 309 1.76 -22.14 22.30
C GLY A 309 0.98 -21.26 23.29
N ALA A 310 1.66 -20.69 24.29
CA ALA A 310 1.04 -19.76 25.24
C ALA A 310 0.66 -18.41 24.57
N PHE A 311 1.48 -17.92 23.65
CA PHE A 311 1.15 -16.76 22.84
C PHE A 311 -0.10 -17.01 21.98
N PHE A 312 -0.15 -18.16 21.30
CA PHE A 312 -1.24 -18.53 20.39
C PHE A 312 -2.59 -18.61 21.12
N GLU A 313 -2.64 -19.25 22.29
CA GLU A 313 -3.86 -19.32 23.12
C GLU A 313 -4.39 -17.93 23.49
N GLY A 314 -3.51 -16.96 23.71
CA GLY A 314 -3.89 -15.58 24.01
C GLY A 314 -4.68 -14.87 22.91
N PHE A 315 -4.62 -15.35 21.66
CA PHE A 315 -5.29 -14.74 20.50
C PHE A 315 -6.25 -15.68 19.77
N ARG A 316 -6.33 -16.95 20.18
CA ARG A 316 -7.16 -17.99 19.55
C ARG A 316 -8.64 -17.59 19.47
N ASN A 317 -9.14 -16.87 20.47
CA ASN A 317 -10.53 -16.41 20.53
C ASN A 317 -10.78 -15.11 19.75
N ASP A 318 -9.72 -14.37 19.40
CA ASP A 318 -9.83 -13.08 18.72
C ASP A 318 -9.86 -13.21 17.19
N ILE A 319 -9.50 -14.39 16.65
CA ILE A 319 -9.28 -14.60 15.21
C ILE A 319 -9.87 -15.91 14.71
N VAL A 320 -10.64 -15.82 13.63
CA VAL A 320 -11.05 -16.98 12.82
C VAL A 320 -9.92 -17.30 11.82
N MET A 321 -9.16 -18.36 12.12
CA MET A 321 -8.03 -18.77 11.31
C MET A 321 -8.46 -19.29 9.93
N ASN A 322 -7.70 -18.90 8.90
CA ASN A 322 -7.83 -19.49 7.57
C ASN A 322 -6.81 -20.64 7.39
N ARG A 323 -6.95 -21.39 6.28
CA ARG A 323 -6.07 -22.53 5.96
C ARG A 323 -4.58 -22.19 6.02
N GLN A 324 -4.19 -21.03 5.51
CA GLN A 324 -2.78 -20.59 5.53
C GLN A 324 -2.27 -20.38 6.95
N LEU A 325 -3.07 -19.77 7.82
CA LEU A 325 -2.68 -19.49 9.19
C LEU A 325 -2.55 -20.80 9.99
N TYR A 326 -3.49 -21.73 9.82
CA TYR A 326 -3.39 -23.07 10.40
C TYR A 326 -2.09 -23.78 10.03
N GLY A 327 -1.71 -23.78 8.74
CA GLY A 327 -0.48 -24.43 8.29
C GLY A 327 0.76 -23.89 9.02
N ILE A 328 0.88 -22.56 9.15
CA ILE A 328 2.02 -21.94 9.84
C ILE A 328 2.01 -22.23 11.35
N VAL A 329 0.83 -22.21 11.99
CA VAL A 329 0.71 -22.54 13.42
C VAL A 329 1.16 -23.98 13.67
N ILE A 330 0.72 -24.92 12.84
CA ILE A 330 1.12 -26.33 12.92
C ILE A 330 2.63 -26.47 12.75
N ASP A 331 3.21 -25.80 11.75
CA ASP A 331 4.66 -25.81 11.53
C ASP A 331 5.44 -25.30 12.75
N LEU A 332 4.94 -24.24 13.41
CA LEU A 332 5.59 -23.66 14.58
C LEU A 332 5.43 -24.52 15.84
N LEU A 333 4.28 -25.18 16.03
CA LEU A 333 4.07 -26.12 17.15
C LEU A 333 4.97 -27.35 17.01
N ILE A 334 5.09 -27.89 15.80
CA ILE A 334 6.04 -28.98 15.50
C ILE A 334 7.47 -28.55 15.82
N LYS A 335 7.90 -27.38 15.31
CA LYS A 335 9.27 -26.86 15.58
C LYS A 335 9.51 -26.55 17.06
N GLY A 336 8.48 -26.13 17.78
CA GLY A 336 8.53 -25.83 19.22
C GLY A 336 8.41 -27.06 20.13
N GLY A 337 8.06 -28.23 19.58
CA GLY A 337 7.84 -29.46 20.35
C GLY A 337 6.56 -29.46 21.20
N ASP A 338 5.59 -28.59 20.88
CA ASP A 338 4.34 -28.46 21.63
C ASP A 338 3.25 -29.36 21.02
N PHE A 339 3.42 -30.66 21.21
CA PHE A 339 2.55 -31.70 20.62
C PHE A 339 1.16 -31.76 21.27
N GLU A 340 1.02 -31.31 22.51
CA GLU A 340 -0.28 -31.25 23.20
C GLU A 340 -1.21 -30.27 22.49
N ARG A 341 -0.72 -29.05 22.19
CA ARG A 341 -1.51 -28.05 21.45
C ARG A 341 -1.63 -28.38 19.97
N LEU A 342 -0.67 -29.10 19.40
CA LEU A 342 -0.72 -29.50 18.00
C LEU A 342 -1.99 -30.32 17.68
N ASP A 343 -2.33 -31.26 18.54
CA ASP A 343 -3.52 -32.09 18.39
C ASP A 343 -4.82 -31.26 18.41
N GLU A 344 -4.93 -30.28 19.31
CA GLU A 344 -6.08 -29.38 19.34
C GLU A 344 -6.21 -28.53 18.06
N VAL A 345 -5.09 -28.06 17.53
CA VAL A 345 -5.05 -27.25 16.30
C VAL A 345 -5.44 -28.10 15.08
N LEU A 346 -4.99 -29.35 15.00
CA LEU A 346 -5.38 -30.29 13.94
C LEU A 346 -6.87 -30.60 13.96
N ARG A 347 -7.45 -30.88 15.14
CA ARG A 347 -8.90 -31.05 15.29
C ARG A 347 -9.68 -29.78 14.92
N GLY A 348 -9.14 -28.60 15.22
CA GLY A 348 -9.70 -27.32 14.78
C GLY A 348 -9.66 -27.14 13.25
N TYR A 349 -8.58 -27.57 12.61
CA TYR A 349 -8.40 -27.52 11.16
C TYR A 349 -9.42 -28.40 10.41
N GLU A 350 -9.64 -29.63 10.89
CA GLU A 350 -10.65 -30.54 10.35
C GLU A 350 -12.08 -30.04 10.56
N LYS A 351 -12.39 -29.54 11.77
CA LYS A 351 -13.71 -28.93 12.07
C LYS A 351 -14.01 -27.72 11.20
N ALA A 352 -12.99 -27.01 10.74
CA ALA A 352 -13.13 -25.91 9.80
C ALA A 352 -13.33 -26.38 8.34
N GLY A 353 -13.42 -27.70 8.10
CA GLY A 353 -13.69 -28.31 6.80
C GLY A 353 -12.45 -28.53 5.94
N TRP A 354 -11.25 -28.49 6.52
CA TRP A 354 -10.00 -28.67 5.79
C TRP A 354 -9.42 -30.07 6.00
N PHE A 355 -8.93 -30.68 4.93
CA PHE A 355 -8.31 -32.00 4.97
C PHE A 355 -6.82 -31.90 5.27
N VAL A 356 -6.35 -32.76 6.18
CA VAL A 356 -4.92 -32.95 6.49
C VAL A 356 -4.29 -33.73 5.34
N SER A 357 -3.25 -33.18 4.71
CA SER A 357 -2.56 -33.87 3.62
C SER A 357 -1.66 -34.98 4.15
N GLY A 358 -1.35 -35.98 3.31
CA GLY A 358 -0.37 -37.03 3.64
C GLY A 358 0.98 -36.45 4.07
N GLU A 359 1.45 -35.40 3.38
CA GLU A 359 2.67 -34.67 3.75
C GLU A 359 2.57 -34.06 5.16
N MET A 360 1.42 -33.49 5.54
CA MET A 360 1.22 -32.94 6.88
C MET A 360 1.21 -34.04 7.94
N CYS A 361 0.57 -35.19 7.67
CA CYS A 361 0.61 -36.36 8.54
C CYS A 361 2.03 -36.90 8.74
N GLU A 362 2.81 -37.06 7.66
CA GLU A 362 4.21 -37.51 7.74
C GLU A 362 5.06 -36.56 8.59
N ARG A 363 4.87 -35.25 8.42
CA ARG A 363 5.60 -34.23 9.19
C ARG A 363 5.24 -34.25 10.67
N VAL A 364 3.96 -34.41 11.01
CA VAL A 364 3.49 -34.53 12.40
C VAL A 364 4.04 -35.81 13.03
N ASN A 365 3.89 -36.94 12.34
CA ASN A 365 4.31 -38.25 12.84
C ASN A 365 5.83 -38.34 13.04
N GLY A 366 6.62 -37.89 12.07
CA GLY A 366 8.08 -37.89 12.17
C GLY A 366 8.59 -37.02 13.33
N ALA A 367 7.89 -35.92 13.64
CA ALA A 367 8.22 -35.08 14.78
C ALA A 367 7.83 -35.71 16.13
N SER A 368 6.66 -36.35 16.22
CA SER A 368 6.22 -37.03 17.44
C SER A 368 7.07 -38.26 17.78
N GLU A 369 7.46 -39.05 16.77
CA GLU A 369 8.35 -40.21 16.92
C GLU A 369 9.75 -39.79 17.40
N GLY A 370 10.29 -38.69 16.87
CA GLY A 370 11.56 -38.12 17.32
C GLY A 370 11.54 -37.57 18.76
N ALA A 371 10.36 -37.19 19.26
CA ALA A 371 10.17 -36.65 20.61
C ALA A 371 9.80 -37.72 21.67
N GLY A 372 9.64 -38.99 21.28
CA GLY A 372 9.23 -40.07 22.19
C GLY A 372 7.79 -39.92 22.72
N VAL A 373 6.96 -39.12 22.05
CA VAL A 373 5.53 -38.97 22.36
C VAL A 373 4.79 -40.08 21.61
N ASN A 374 3.93 -40.83 22.30
CA ASN A 374 3.12 -41.87 21.66
C ASN A 374 2.41 -41.28 20.43
N SER A 375 2.67 -41.91 19.28
CA SER A 375 2.15 -41.51 17.97
C SER A 375 0.68 -41.07 18.05
N LEU A 376 0.35 -39.93 17.44
CA LEU A 376 -1.02 -39.43 17.22
C LEU A 376 -1.86 -40.34 16.30
N ARG A 377 -1.45 -41.62 16.16
CA ARG A 377 -1.98 -42.72 15.34
C ARG A 377 -3.46 -43.04 15.53
N GLY A 378 -4.14 -42.41 16.48
CA GLY A 378 -5.50 -42.77 16.88
C GLY A 378 -6.62 -42.14 16.05
N GLU A 379 -6.46 -40.95 15.49
CA GLU A 379 -7.62 -40.19 14.96
C GLU A 379 -7.44 -39.48 13.61
N LEU A 380 -6.21 -39.38 13.07
CA LEU A 380 -6.01 -38.78 11.75
C LEU A 380 -6.27 -39.81 10.66
N VAL A 381 -7.53 -39.95 10.26
CA VAL A 381 -7.92 -40.77 9.10
C VAL A 381 -7.39 -40.09 7.84
N SER A 382 -6.21 -40.53 7.39
CA SER A 382 -5.78 -40.32 6.02
C SER A 382 -6.66 -41.18 5.12
N ASP A 383 -7.75 -40.63 4.60
CA ASP A 383 -8.43 -41.27 3.49
C ASP A 383 -7.64 -40.96 2.22
N THR A 384 -6.76 -41.89 1.87
CA THR A 384 -6.32 -42.05 0.49
C THR A 384 -7.53 -42.58 -0.30
N GLY A 385 -8.30 -41.67 -0.90
CA GLY A 385 -9.46 -42.02 -1.73
C GLY A 385 -9.66 -41.03 -2.87
N GLU A 386 -9.12 -41.40 -4.04
CA GLU A 386 -9.39 -40.97 -5.44
C GLU A 386 -9.39 -39.48 -5.83
#